data_AF-A0A962T472-F1
#
_entry.id   AF-A0A962T472-F1
#
_cell.length_a   1.000
_cell.length_b   1.000
_cell.length_c   1.000
_cell.angle_alpha   90.00
_cell.angle_beta   90.00
_cell.angle_gamma   90.00
#
_symmetry.space_group_name_H-M   'P 1'
#
loop_
_entity.id
_entity.type
_entity.pdbx_description
1 polymer ?
#
loop_
_entity_poly.entity_id
_entity_poly.type
_entity_poly.pdbx_seq_one_letter_code
_entity_poly.pdbx_strand_id
1 'polypeptide(L)'
;MNADLFRQEYIELVKDYWLHGNEEALIRATDLGKRLVHAELPPEEIGEFQQLALTELSRIAPATSLEEAATRLTPPLIEVLMHMA
;
A
#
# COMPACT_ATOMS: atom_id res chain seq x y z
N MET A 1 -9.92 -2.85 17.14
CA MET A 1 -8.67 -2.89 16.36
C MET A 1 -8.57 -1.58 15.59
N ASN A 2 -7.40 -0.96 15.50
CA ASN A 2 -7.29 0.44 15.06
C ASN A 2 -6.94 0.54 13.56
N ALA A 3 -7.86 1.05 12.74
CA ALA A 3 -7.63 1.32 11.31
C ALA A 3 -6.41 2.23 11.06
N ASP A 4 -6.10 3.13 11.99
CA ASP A 4 -4.91 3.98 11.91
C ASP A 4 -3.60 3.19 11.87
N LEU A 5 -3.53 2.04 12.56
CA LEU A 5 -2.35 1.19 12.58
C LEU A 5 -2.12 0.55 11.20
N PHE A 6 -3.19 -0.02 10.63
CA PHE A 6 -3.12 -0.63 9.30
C PHE A 6 -2.82 0.39 8.21
N ARG A 7 -3.40 1.59 8.31
CA ARG A 7 -3.08 2.70 7.42
C ARG A 7 -1.61 3.05 7.47
N GLN A 8 -1.05 3.24 8.66
CA GLN A 8 0.36 3.58 8.81
C GLN A 8 1.27 2.48 8.26
N GLU A 9 0.94 1.22 8.55
CA GLU A 9 1.69 0.06 8.04
C GLU A 9 1.65 -0.03 6.51
N TYR A 10 0.47 0.20 5.91
CA TYR A 10 0.29 0.25 4.46
C TYR A 10 1.15 1.34 3.83
N ILE A 11 1.12 2.56 4.39
CA ILE A 11 1.89 3.70 3.88
C ILE A 11 3.39 3.40 3.93
N GLU A 12 3.89 2.88 5.04
CA GLU A 12 5.32 2.53 5.17
C GLU A 12 5.73 1.40 4.23
N LEU A 13 4.86 0.42 4.03
CA LEU A 13 5.07 -0.63 3.04
C LEU A 13 5.19 -0.07 1.62
N VAL A 14 4.27 0.81 1.22
CA VAL A 14 4.26 1.40 -0.11
C VAL A 14 5.49 2.28 -0.33
N LYS A 15 5.92 3.04 0.69
CA LYS A 15 7.18 3.81 0.63
C LYS A 15 8.40 2.91 0.48
N ASP A 16 8.45 1.81 1.22
CA ASP A 16 9.57 0.88 1.17
C ASP A 16 9.68 0.22 -0.22
N TYR A 17 8.54 -0.25 -0.75
CA TYR A 17 8.49 -0.78 -2.12
C TYR A 17 8.83 0.29 -3.16
N TRP A 18 8.36 1.52 -2.97
CA TRP A 18 8.69 2.64 -3.87
C TRP A 18 10.19 2.89 -3.96
N LEU A 19 10.90 2.88 -2.82
CA LEU A 19 12.33 3.17 -2.75
C LEU A 19 13.19 2.01 -3.24
N HIS A 20 12.83 0.77 -2.89
CA HIS A 20 13.71 -0.39 -3.04
C HIS A 20 13.23 -1.40 -4.09
N GLY A 21 11.94 -1.39 -4.47
CA GLY A 21 11.35 -2.33 -5.42
C GLY A 21 11.49 -3.80 -5.00
N ASN A 22 11.63 -4.08 -3.71
CA ASN A 22 12.02 -5.39 -3.21
C ASN A 22 10.80 -6.33 -3.02
N GLU A 23 11.08 -7.64 -3.07
CA GLU A 23 10.09 -8.71 -2.89
C GLU A 23 9.57 -8.77 -1.45
N GLU A 24 10.37 -8.34 -0.47
CA GLU A 24 10.00 -8.32 0.95
C GLU A 24 8.79 -7.42 1.22
N ALA A 25 8.72 -6.25 0.59
CA ALA A 25 7.55 -5.38 0.72
C ALA A 25 6.29 -5.99 0.10
N LEU A 26 6.40 -6.85 -0.92
CA LEU A 26 5.26 -7.58 -1.47
C LEU A 26 4.80 -8.70 -0.53
N ILE A 27 5.73 -9.45 0.10
CA ILE A 27 5.38 -10.44 1.13
C ILE A 27 4.63 -9.77 2.30
N ARG A 28 5.11 -8.60 2.73
CA ARG A 28 4.42 -7.80 3.76
C ARG A 28 3.03 -7.36 3.31
N ALA A 29 2.81 -7.13 2.02
CA ALA A 29 1.52 -6.71 1.48
C ALA A 29 0.53 -7.89 1.53
N THR A 30 0.99 -9.09 1.18
CA THR A 30 0.23 -10.33 1.34
C THR A 30 -0.22 -10.52 2.79
N ASP A 31 0.69 -10.36 3.76
CA ASP A 31 0.38 -10.55 5.18
C ASP A 31 -0.55 -9.45 5.73
N LEU A 32 -0.37 -8.21 5.26
CA LEU A 32 -1.28 -7.11 5.56
C LEU A 32 -2.69 -7.39 5.05
N GLY A 33 -2.85 -7.86 3.80
CA GLY A 33 -4.15 -8.23 3.22
C GLY A 33 -4.91 -9.25 4.07
N LYS A 34 -4.24 -10.35 4.46
CA LYS A 34 -4.83 -11.36 5.34
C LYS A 34 -5.28 -10.78 6.69
N ARG A 35 -4.46 -9.90 7.27
CA ARG A 35 -4.77 -9.26 8.56
C ARG A 35 -5.95 -8.28 8.45
N LEU A 36 -6.10 -7.61 7.31
CA LEU A 36 -7.24 -6.73 7.03
C LEU A 36 -8.55 -7.52 6.90
N VAL A 37 -8.53 -8.70 6.28
CA VAL A 37 -9.69 -9.63 6.25
C VAL A 37 -10.08 -10.06 7.65
N HIS A 38 -9.12 -10.53 8.45
CA HIS A 38 -9.37 -10.90 9.84
C HIS A 38 -9.86 -9.74 10.70
N ALA A 39 -9.57 -8.52 10.27
CA ALA A 39 -10.03 -7.28 10.89
C ALA A 39 -11.40 -6.80 10.41
N GLU A 40 -12.01 -7.50 9.46
CA GLU A 40 -13.28 -7.10 8.82
C GLU A 40 -13.21 -5.68 8.24
N LEU A 41 -12.01 -5.25 7.83
CA LEU A 41 -11.82 -3.95 7.17
C LEU A 41 -12.31 -4.07 5.72
N PRO A 42 -13.21 -3.16 5.28
CA PRO A 42 -13.74 -3.21 3.94
C PRO A 42 -12.69 -2.71 2.91
N PRO A 43 -12.73 -3.18 1.66
CA PRO A 43 -11.75 -2.80 0.63
C PRO A 43 -11.65 -1.29 0.37
N GLU A 44 -12.73 -0.54 0.63
CA GLU A 44 -12.79 0.91 0.49
C GLU A 44 -11.72 1.62 1.35
N GLU A 45 -11.43 1.09 2.54
CA GLU A 45 -10.39 1.63 3.44
C GLU A 45 -9.00 1.53 2.81
N ILE A 46 -8.73 0.48 2.02
CA ILE A 46 -7.46 0.37 1.28
C ILE A 46 -7.35 1.46 0.23
N GLY A 47 -8.46 1.80 -0.42
CA GLY A 47 -8.52 2.94 -1.34
C GLY A 47 -8.07 4.24 -0.66
N GLU A 48 -8.53 4.47 0.57
CA GLU A 48 -8.09 5.62 1.37
C GLU A 48 -6.61 5.54 1.75
N PHE A 49 -6.12 4.38 2.15
CA PHE A 49 -4.70 4.19 2.50
C PHE A 49 -3.80 4.45 1.28
N GLN A 50 -4.21 3.98 0.10
CA GLN A 50 -3.51 4.22 -1.15
C GLN A 50 -3.50 5.70 -1.54
N GLN A 51 -4.62 6.40 -1.39
CA GLN A 51 -4.68 7.84 -1.65
C GLN A 51 -3.72 8.62 -0.74
N LEU A 52 -3.63 8.24 0.54
CA LEU A 52 -2.71 8.89 1.49
C LEU A 52 -1.26 8.57 1.17
N ALA A 53 -0.93 7.32 0.86
CA ALA A 53 0.41 6.93 0.42
C ALA A 53 0.86 7.72 -0.83
N LEU A 54 -0.03 7.88 -1.82
CA LEU A 54 0.22 8.69 -3.00
C LEU A 54 0.47 10.17 -2.65
N THR A 55 -0.33 10.73 -1.74
CA THR A 55 -0.20 12.12 -1.28
C THR A 55 1.11 12.37 -0.53
N GLU A 56 1.59 11.38 0.23
CA GLU A 56 2.89 11.47 0.89
C GLU A 56 4.04 11.33 -0.11
N LEU A 57 3.96 10.37 -1.03
CA LEU A 57 4.96 10.16 -2.06
C LEU A 57 5.07 11.35 -3.02
N SER A 58 3.98 12.06 -3.30
CA SER A 58 4.02 13.26 -4.15
C SER A 58 4.85 14.38 -3.53
N ARG A 59 5.04 14.38 -2.20
CA ARG A 59 5.95 15.33 -1.52
C ARG A 59 7.41 14.90 -1.59
N ILE A 60 7.66 13.59 -1.69
CA ILE A 60 9.00 12.99 -1.73
C ILE A 60 9.55 12.99 -3.16
N ALA A 61 8.71 12.67 -4.14
CA ALA A 61 9.07 12.52 -5.54
C ALA A 61 8.09 13.26 -6.48
N PRO A 62 8.00 14.61 -6.39
CA PRO A 62 6.99 15.40 -7.12
C PRO A 62 7.16 15.39 -8.65
N ALA A 63 8.35 15.03 -9.15
CA ALA A 63 8.66 15.03 -10.58
C ALA A 63 8.46 13.66 -11.25
N THR A 64 8.04 12.64 -10.50
CA THR A 64 7.82 11.30 -11.05
C THR A 64 6.65 11.29 -12.04
N SER A 65 6.84 10.62 -13.18
CA SER A 65 5.77 10.48 -14.17
C SER A 65 4.65 9.59 -13.63
N LEU A 66 3.42 9.76 -14.14
CA LEU A 66 2.30 8.90 -13.75
C LEU A 66 2.55 7.42 -14.12
N GLU A 67 3.28 7.17 -15.21
CA GLU A 67 3.66 5.81 -15.63
C GLU A 67 4.60 5.13 -14.63
N GLU A 68 5.64 5.85 -14.19
CA GLU A 68 6.54 5.33 -13.16
C GLU A 68 5.82 5.18 -11.82
N ALA A 69 4.97 6.15 -11.46
CA ALA A 69 4.18 6.07 -10.24
C ALA A 69 3.25 4.85 -10.25
N ALA A 70 2.54 4.61 -11.36
CA ALA A 70 1.70 3.43 -11.51
C ALA A 70 2.50 2.12 -11.37
N THR A 71 3.69 2.06 -11.97
CA THR A 71 4.57 0.88 -11.91
C THR A 71 5.03 0.59 -10.47
N ARG A 72 5.25 1.63 -9.65
CA ARG A 72 5.71 1.49 -8.26
C ARG A 72 4.59 1.41 -7.22
N LEU A 73 3.37 1.84 -7.54
CA LEU A 73 2.26 1.88 -6.58
C LEU A 73 1.26 0.75 -6.75
N THR A 74 1.14 0.22 -7.96
CA THR A 74 0.13 -0.80 -8.29
C THR A 74 0.47 -2.19 -7.74
N PRO A 75 1.74 -2.66 -7.77
CA PRO A 75 2.07 -3.99 -7.25
C PRO A 75 1.69 -4.21 -5.76
N PRO A 76 2.06 -3.34 -4.80
CA PRO A 76 1.65 -3.54 -3.41
C PRO A 76 0.13 -3.46 -3.24
N LEU A 77 -0.55 -2.57 -3.96
CA LEU A 77 -2.01 -2.48 -3.94
C LEU A 77 -2.68 -3.79 -4.40
N ILE A 78 -2.24 -4.34 -5.53
CA ILE A 78 -2.76 -5.62 -6.05
C ILE A 78 -2.52 -6.72 -5.02
N GLU A 79 -1.32 -6.79 -4.46
CA GLU A 79 -0.93 -7.85 -3.55
C GLU A 79 -1.79 -7.88 -2.28
N VAL A 80 -2.09 -6.70 -1.71
CA VAL A 80 -3.03 -6.58 -0.59
C VAL A 80 -4.45 -7.00 -1.02
N LEU A 81 -4.95 -6.50 -2.15
CA LEU A 81 -6.31 -6.79 -2.63
C LEU A 81 -6.54 -8.26 -2.99
N MET A 82 -5.56 -8.95 -3.60
CA MET A 82 -5.68 -10.37 -3.93
C MET A 82 -5.88 -11.25 -2.70
N HIS A 83 -5.35 -10.81 -1.55
CA HIS A 83 -5.43 -11.52 -0.29
C HIS A 83 -6.52 -10.98 0.64
N MET A 84 -7.36 -10.09 0.10
CA MET A 84 -8.62 -9.67 0.73
C MET A 84 -9.83 -10.51 0.30
N ALA A 85 -9.69 -11.31 -0.77
CA ALA A 85 -10.76 -12.10 -1.37
C ALA A 85 -10.93 -13.48 -0.73
#